data_AF-A0A9E3WZ79-F1
#
_entry.id   AF-A0A9E3WZ79-F1
#
_cell.length_a   1.000
_cell.length_b   1.000
_cell.length_c   1.000
_cell.angle_alpha   90.00
_cell.angle_beta   90.00
_cell.angle_gamma   90.00
#
_symmetry.space_group_name_H-M   'P 1'
#
loop_
_entity.id
_entity.type
_entity.pdbx_description
1 polymer ?
#
loop_
_entity_poly.entity_id
_entity_poly.type
_entity_poly.pdbx_seq_one_letter_code
_entity_poly.pdbx_strand_id
1 'polypeptide(L)'
;MQRRKLNRAWETLRSMPMPAIASDRLVDLHNDLTDYDMIIAGQMREFVRGHPVNRNEARIDMELEDSLRAFKPDCPAEVECRRELLRYKRRIDDVIRELLRLSTLLETEPVITFEKEAVPCG
;
A
#
# COMPACT_ATOMS: atom_id res chain seq x y z
N MET A 1 0.15 19.81 -1.42
CA MET A 1 -1.15 19.28 -0.92
C MET A 1 -1.21 17.74 -0.96
N GLN A 2 -0.59 17.07 -1.93
CA GLN A 2 -0.75 15.63 -2.17
C GLN A 2 -0.14 14.74 -1.06
N ARG A 3 1.02 15.11 -0.48
CA ARG A 3 1.64 14.41 0.66
C ARG A 3 0.74 14.31 1.90
N ARG A 4 -0.22 15.24 2.07
CA ARG A 4 -1.18 15.22 3.19
C ARG A 4 -2.14 14.03 3.10
N LYS A 5 -2.51 13.58 1.90
CA LYS A 5 -3.42 12.44 1.71
C LYS A 5 -2.75 11.13 2.08
N LEU A 6 -1.53 10.91 1.60
CA LEU A 6 -0.72 9.76 1.99
C LEU A 6 -0.50 9.72 3.50
N ASN A 7 -0.09 10.85 4.10
CA ASN A 7 0.12 10.91 5.56
C ASN A 7 -1.17 10.54 6.33
N ARG A 8 -2.33 11.06 5.90
CA ARG A 8 -3.61 10.73 6.53
C ARG A 8 -3.99 9.25 6.37
N ALA A 9 -3.79 8.68 5.18
CA ALA A 9 -4.04 7.26 4.95
C ALA A 9 -3.13 6.40 5.84
N TRP A 10 -1.85 6.77 5.93
CA TRP A 10 -0.86 6.10 6.75
C TRP A 10 -1.15 6.21 8.25
N GLU A 11 -1.49 7.40 8.75
CA GLU A 11 -1.90 7.60 10.15
C GLU A 11 -3.16 6.81 10.49
N THR A 12 -4.12 6.75 9.56
CA THR A 12 -5.34 5.95 9.73
C THR A 12 -5.00 4.47 9.86
N LEU A 13 -4.17 3.92 8.97
CA LEU A 13 -3.72 2.53 9.06
C LEU A 13 -2.99 2.26 10.38
N ARG A 14 -2.05 3.14 10.76
CA ARG A 14 -1.27 3.02 12.00
C ARG A 14 -2.10 3.14 13.28
N SER A 15 -3.26 3.78 13.22
CA SER A 15 -4.19 3.88 14.34
C SER A 15 -5.07 2.63 14.52
N MET A 16 -5.10 1.76 13.51
CA MET A 16 -5.87 0.52 13.57
C MET A 16 -4.99 -0.62 14.10
N PRO A 17 -5.45 -1.39 15.08
CA PRO A 17 -4.76 -2.62 15.46
C PRO A 17 -4.90 -3.67 14.36
N MET A 18 -3.88 -4.52 14.20
CA MET A 18 -4.00 -5.75 13.40
C MET A 18 -5.15 -6.60 13.99
N PRO A 19 -6.10 -7.10 13.18
CA PRO A 19 -7.19 -7.93 13.67
C PRO A 19 -6.69 -9.19 14.36
N ALA A 20 -7.27 -9.53 15.51
CA ALA A 20 -6.91 -10.77 16.20
C ALA A 20 -7.45 -11.99 15.45
N ILE A 21 -6.67 -13.07 15.39
CA ILE A 21 -7.11 -14.32 14.77
C ILE A 21 -8.15 -14.98 15.67
N ALA A 22 -9.32 -15.27 15.09
CA ALA A 22 -10.41 -15.95 15.79
C ALA A 22 -10.41 -17.48 15.60
N SER A 23 -9.69 -18.00 14.62
CA SER A 23 -9.70 -19.41 14.22
C SER A 23 -8.41 -19.79 13.48
N ASP A 24 -7.93 -21.01 13.71
CA ASP A 24 -6.73 -21.54 13.04
C ASP A 24 -6.90 -21.57 11.50
N ARG A 25 -8.13 -21.66 11.00
CA ARG A 25 -8.44 -21.68 9.56
C ARG A 25 -8.20 -20.35 8.85
N LEU A 26 -8.07 -19.26 9.62
CA LEU A 26 -7.79 -17.92 9.12
C LEU A 26 -6.31 -17.55 9.24
N VAL A 27 -5.47 -18.43 9.82
CA VAL A 27 -4.06 -18.13 10.11
C VAL A 27 -3.31 -17.80 8.84
N ASP A 28 -3.45 -18.58 7.78
CA ASP A 28 -2.74 -18.33 6.51
C ASP A 28 -3.14 -16.97 5.93
N LEU A 29 -4.44 -16.68 5.83
CA LEU A 29 -4.95 -15.40 5.34
C LEU A 29 -4.54 -14.20 6.22
N HIS A 30 -4.44 -14.41 7.53
CA HIS A 30 -3.94 -13.40 8.45
C HIS A 30 -2.43 -13.17 8.27
N ASN A 31 -1.65 -14.23 8.08
CA ASN A 31 -0.22 -14.13 7.85
C ASN A 31 0.07 -13.43 6.51
N ASP A 32 -0.63 -13.79 5.45
CA ASP A 32 -0.55 -13.12 4.15
C ASP A 32 -0.85 -11.62 4.29
N LEU A 33 -1.88 -11.25 5.08
CA LEU A 33 -2.20 -9.85 5.35
C LEU A 33 -1.12 -9.14 6.19
N THR A 34 -0.50 -9.86 7.12
CA THR A 34 0.60 -9.34 7.95
C THR A 34 1.83 -9.06 7.10
N ASP A 35 2.20 -10.01 6.25
CA ASP A 35 3.30 -9.87 5.31
C ASP A 35 3.04 -8.73 4.34
N TYR A 36 1.79 -8.61 3.86
CA TYR A 36 1.37 -7.50 3.02
C TYR A 36 1.56 -6.14 3.72
N ASP A 37 1.10 -5.98 4.96
CA ASP A 37 1.30 -4.77 5.75
C ASP A 37 2.79 -4.45 5.96
N MET A 38 3.60 -5.47 6.25
CA MET A 38 5.04 -5.31 6.46
C MET A 38 5.77 -4.83 5.21
N ILE A 39 5.44 -5.38 4.04
CA ILE A 39 6.00 -4.95 2.75
C ILE A 39 5.66 -3.48 2.49
N ILE A 40 4.39 -3.09 2.65
CA ILE A 40 3.96 -1.70 2.42
C ILE A 40 4.57 -0.74 3.44
N ALA A 41 4.68 -1.16 4.71
CA ALA A 41 5.38 -0.40 5.73
C ALA A 41 6.86 -0.20 5.38
N GLY A 42 7.51 -1.20 4.77
CA GLY A 42 8.85 -1.10 4.20
C GLY A 42 8.94 -0.03 3.13
N GLN A 43 8.08 -0.12 2.11
CA GLN A 43 8.02 0.83 1.01
C GLN A 43 7.73 2.26 1.48
N MET A 44 6.85 2.42 2.47
CA MET A 44 6.58 3.72 3.10
C MET A 44 7.81 4.32 3.79
N ARG A 45 8.61 3.51 4.49
CA ARG A 45 9.86 3.99 5.12
C ARG A 45 10.87 4.45 4.08
N GLU A 46 11.04 3.68 3.02
CA GLU A 46 11.96 4.03 1.92
C GLU A 46 11.52 5.31 1.21
N PHE A 47 10.22 5.45 0.95
CA PHE A 47 9.67 6.68 0.38
C PHE A 47 9.91 7.91 1.26
N VAL A 48 9.73 7.78 2.58
CA VAL A 48 9.99 8.89 3.52
C VAL A 48 11.47 9.28 3.55
N ARG A 49 12.38 8.32 3.33
CA ARG A 49 13.83 8.55 3.19
C ARG A 49 14.23 9.17 1.85
N GLY A 50 13.29 9.33 0.92
CA GLY A 50 13.54 9.87 -0.41
C GLY A 50 14.01 8.84 -1.44
N HIS A 51 13.94 7.55 -1.11
CA HIS A 51 14.23 6.49 -2.07
C HIS A 51 13.01 6.23 -2.98
N PRO A 52 13.24 5.76 -4.22
CA PRO A 52 12.15 5.39 -5.12
C PRO A 52 11.34 4.22 -4.55
N VAL A 53 10.03 4.23 -4.79
CA VAL A 53 9.13 3.15 -4.39
C VAL A 53 9.27 1.99 -5.37
N ASN A 54 9.46 0.78 -4.86
CA ASN A 54 9.43 -0.42 -5.70
C ASN A 54 7.96 -0.75 -6.07
N ARG A 55 7.58 -0.43 -7.31
CA ARG A 55 6.22 -0.65 -7.82
C ARG A 55 5.81 -2.13 -7.91
N ASN A 56 6.78 -3.05 -7.98
CA ASN A 56 6.50 -4.48 -8.00
C ASN A 56 6.04 -4.97 -6.62
N GLU A 57 6.56 -4.35 -5.55
CA GLU A 57 6.21 -4.66 -4.16
C GLU A 57 5.00 -3.84 -3.68
N ALA A 58 4.94 -2.55 -4.03
CA ALA A 58 3.85 -1.65 -3.67
C ALA A 58 2.64 -1.80 -4.62
N ARG A 59 2.09 -3.00 -4.75
CA ARG A 59 0.92 -3.29 -5.60
C ARG A 59 -0.29 -3.72 -4.78
N ILE A 60 -1.49 -3.49 -5.33
CA ILE A 60 -2.73 -3.99 -4.72
C ILE A 60 -2.73 -5.52 -4.83
N ASP A 61 -2.83 -6.20 -3.69
CA ASP A 61 -2.96 -7.64 -3.65
C ASP A 61 -4.43 -8.02 -3.88
N MET A 62 -4.72 -8.41 -5.11
CA MET A 62 -6.06 -8.86 -5.52
C MET A 62 -6.31 -10.30 -5.08
N GLU A 63 -5.27 -11.14 -5.05
CA GLU A 63 -5.38 -12.56 -4.72
C GLU A 63 -5.74 -12.74 -3.24
N LEU A 64 -5.11 -11.96 -2.36
CA LEU A 64 -5.48 -11.91 -0.94
C LEU A 64 -6.92 -11.44 -0.72
N GLU A 65 -7.38 -10.43 -1.47
CA GLU A 65 -8.76 -9.97 -1.38
C GLU A 65 -9.76 -11.05 -1.83
N ASP A 66 -9.49 -11.71 -2.94
CA ASP A 66 -10.33 -12.78 -3.46
C ASP A 66 -10.36 -13.98 -2.50
N SER A 67 -9.21 -14.33 -1.92
CA SER A 67 -9.08 -15.41 -0.95
C SER A 67 -9.85 -15.11 0.34
N LEU A 68 -9.74 -13.88 0.86
CA LEU A 68 -10.54 -13.42 1.99
C LEU A 68 -12.04 -13.46 1.68
N ARG A 69 -12.48 -13.07 0.48
CA ARG A 69 -13.90 -13.10 0.08
C ARG A 69 -14.42 -14.52 -0.11
N ALA A 70 -13.60 -15.41 -0.65
CA ALA A 70 -13.93 -16.81 -0.91
C ALA A 70 -13.94 -17.67 0.36
N PHE A 71 -13.23 -17.24 1.42
CA PHE A 71 -13.26 -17.91 2.72
C PHE A 71 -14.71 -18.09 3.20
N LYS A 72 -15.07 -19.33 3.54
CA LYS A 72 -16.41 -19.73 4.02
C LYS A 72 -16.37 -19.87 5.55
N PRO A 73 -16.88 -18.88 6.30
CA PRO A 73 -16.90 -18.95 7.76
C PRO A 73 -17.89 -20.01 8.22
N ASP A 74 -17.49 -20.80 9.21
CA ASP A 74 -18.35 -21.81 9.84
C ASP A 74 -18.92 -21.34 11.18
N CYS A 75 -18.43 -20.22 11.72
CA CYS A 75 -18.97 -19.63 12.94
C CYS A 75 -19.01 -18.09 12.91
N PRO A 76 -19.80 -17.43 13.78
CA PRO A 76 -19.90 -15.97 13.83
C PRO A 76 -18.57 -15.25 14.09
N ALA A 77 -17.68 -15.86 14.87
CA ALA A 77 -16.36 -15.29 15.16
C ALA A 77 -15.49 -15.20 13.90
N GLU A 78 -15.52 -16.21 13.03
CA GLU A 78 -14.82 -16.21 11.75
C GLU A 78 -15.43 -15.19 10.77
N VAL A 79 -16.75 -14.97 10.80
CA VAL A 79 -17.41 -13.93 9.98
C VAL A 79 -16.86 -12.56 10.34
N GLU A 80 -16.78 -12.25 11.64
CA GLU A 80 -16.29 -10.95 12.10
C GLU A 80 -14.79 -10.81 11.85
N CYS A 81 -13.99 -11.84 12.14
CA CYS A 81 -12.55 -11.83 11.87
C CYS A 81 -12.28 -11.58 10.37
N ARG A 82 -12.96 -12.28 9.47
CA ARG A 82 -12.84 -12.04 8.01
C ARG A 82 -13.20 -10.60 7.63
N ARG A 83 -14.26 -10.04 8.23
CA ARG A 83 -14.70 -8.66 7.99
C ARG A 83 -13.66 -7.65 8.46
N GLU A 84 -13.02 -7.88 9.61
CA GLU A 84 -11.95 -7.05 10.13
C GLU A 84 -10.69 -7.13 9.26
N LEU A 85 -10.28 -8.33 8.83
CA LEU A 85 -9.17 -8.53 7.89
C LEU A 85 -9.41 -7.78 6.57
N LEU A 86 -10.59 -7.92 5.96
CA LEU A 86 -10.96 -7.17 4.75
C LEU A 86 -10.93 -5.65 4.96
N ARG A 87 -11.38 -5.18 6.12
CA ARG A 87 -11.34 -3.76 6.46
C ARG A 87 -9.90 -3.26 6.59
N TYR A 88 -9.04 -4.02 7.27
CA TYR A 88 -7.62 -3.68 7.44
C TYR A 88 -6.90 -3.67 6.09
N LYS A 89 -7.08 -4.71 5.27
CA LYS A 89 -6.56 -4.79 3.89
C LYS A 89 -6.91 -3.56 3.07
N ARG A 90 -8.16 -3.11 3.08
CA ARG A 90 -8.59 -1.91 2.35
C ARG A 90 -7.84 -0.65 2.79
N ARG A 91 -7.43 -0.56 4.07
CA ARG A 91 -6.61 0.56 4.55
C ARG A 91 -5.18 0.48 4.07
N ILE A 92 -4.62 -0.72 3.96
CA ILE A 92 -3.34 -0.93 3.29
C ILE A 92 -3.45 -0.46 1.82
N ASP A 93 -4.49 -0.88 1.10
CA ASP A 93 -4.70 -0.46 -0.30
C ASP A 93 -4.81 1.07 -0.44
N ASP A 94 -5.52 1.75 0.48
CA ASP A 94 -5.64 3.20 0.48
C ASP A 94 -4.26 3.88 0.57
N VAL A 95 -3.36 3.34 1.39
CA VAL A 95 -1.96 3.80 1.48
C VAL A 95 -1.24 3.57 0.16
N ILE A 96 -1.33 2.38 -0.42
CA ILE A 96 -0.66 2.04 -1.69
C ILE A 96 -1.09 2.98 -2.82
N ARG A 97 -2.40 3.21 -2.96
CA ARG A 97 -2.94 4.10 -4.01
C ARG A 97 -2.34 5.50 -3.90
N GLU A 98 -2.28 6.06 -2.70
CA GLU A 98 -1.70 7.39 -2.50
C GLU A 98 -0.16 7.39 -2.60
N LEU A 99 0.51 6.30 -2.21
CA LEU A 99 1.96 6.13 -2.32
C LEU A 99 2.39 6.11 -3.79
N LEU A 100 1.78 5.25 -4.60
CA LEU A 100 2.05 5.13 -6.04
C LEU A 100 1.71 6.41 -6.80
N ARG A 101 0.61 7.08 -6.41
CA ARG A 101 0.24 8.37 -6.98
C ARG A 101 1.32 9.41 -6.76
N LEU A 102 1.86 9.48 -5.54
CA LEU A 102 2.93 10.44 -5.21
C LEU A 102 4.26 10.07 -5.85
N SER A 103 4.64 8.79 -5.86
CA SER A 103 5.89 8.36 -6.51
C SER A 103 5.87 8.70 -8.00
N THR A 104 4.75 8.46 -8.67
CA THR A 104 4.59 8.81 -10.09
C THR A 104 4.73 10.31 -10.34
N LEU A 105 4.20 11.16 -9.45
CA LEU A 105 4.30 12.61 -9.59
C LEU A 105 5.73 13.14 -9.38
N LEU A 106 6.49 12.52 -8.48
CA LEU A 106 7.88 12.92 -8.20
C LEU A 106 8.84 12.46 -9.31
N GLU A 107 8.54 11.36 -9.99
CA GLU A 107 9.32 10.88 -11.14
C GLU A 107 9.11 11.76 -12.39
N THR A 108 8.02 12.55 -12.46
CA THR A 108 7.67 13.36 -13.63
C THR A 108 8.22 14.79 -13.65
N GLU A 109 9.17 15.17 -12.79
CA GLU A 109 9.89 16.45 -13.02
C GLU A 109 10.81 16.27 -14.25
N PRO A 110 10.53 16.92 -15.39
CA PRO A 110 11.45 16.88 -16.50
C PRO A 110 12.72 17.62 -16.06
N VAL A 111 13.86 16.94 -16.17
CA VAL A 111 15.14 17.65 -16.27
C VAL A 111 15.01 18.52 -17.52
N ILE A 112 14.72 19.81 -17.33
CA ILE A 112 14.85 20.79 -18.40
C ILE A 112 16.35 20.91 -18.64
N THR A 113 16.89 20.04 -19.48
CA THR A 113 18.17 20.27 -20.12
C THR A 113 17.98 21.48 -21.03
N PHE A 114 18.28 22.67 -20.49
CA PHE A 114 18.60 23.83 -21.31
C PHE A 114 19.87 23.47 -22.09
N GLU A 115 19.69 22.88 -23.27
CA GLU A 115 20.75 22.86 -24.27
C GLU A 115 21.02 24.32 -24.66
N LYS A 116 22.12 24.85 -24.12
CA LYS A 116 22.70 26.11 -24.57
C LYS A 116 23.18 25.94 -26.01
N GLU A 117 22.59 26.74 -26.89
CA GLU A 117 23.13 27.36 -28.11
C GLU A 117 24.30 26.67 -28.84
N ALA A 118 24.10 26.46 -30.14
CA ALA A 118 25.05 26.94 -31.13
C ALA A 118 24.27 27.45 -32.36
N VAL A 119 24.16 28.78 -32.45
CA VAL A 119 23.81 29.48 -33.69
C VAL A 119 25.06 29.47 -34.59
N PRO A 120 25.04 28.89 -35.80
CA PRO A 120 26.08 29.18 -36.76
C PRO A 120 25.73 30.48 -37.47
N CYS A 121 26.40 31.57 -37.09
CA CYS A 121 26.58 32.72 -37.96
C CYS A 121 27.81 32.44 -38.85
N GLY A 122 27.64 32.49 -40.18
CA GLY A 122 28.74 32.54 -41.15
C GLY A 122 28.65 31.47 -42.22
#